data_AF-A0A2Z6CTK1-F1
#
_entry.id   AF-A0A2Z6CTK1-F1
#
_cell.length_a   1.000
_cell.length_b   1.000
_cell.length_c   1.000
_cell.angle_alpha   90.00
_cell.angle_beta   90.00
_cell.angle_gamma   90.00
#
_symmetry.space_group_name_H-M   'P 1'
#
loop_
_entity.id
_entity.type
_entity.pdbx_description
1 polymer ?
#
loop_
_entity_poly.entity_id
_entity_poly.type
_entity_poly.pdbx_seq_one_letter_code
_entity_poly.pdbx_strand_id
1 'polypeptide(L)'
;MRDKSDWQDLASDSISESGAQFLLLMSMVSGMATVAFTGSIPGGLIVGGWLVHLAIKRASEYVNSEIAIARGLVPHVLKGQNLKEYEKQYGIEVTATEIETAAELGCSVSADAQDLLDDAPMPAAPATSTEWTQNLVKQTALIWGNQGGGKSWLARYVVKLKKDAGYRVIVCDPDSNRSEWKGVESYHTWEDIEAQIRLYVDELERRLADLNNSDKSEDEWRAGLQPIALITEEATTYGDFIKDKALLEKFGKLALTKSRKPMMPLTVVAHNNTQLCLFGIKGLFNLVSKMLQVQCLAQVDPATLQPRSTGQALVKLDSSNEWLPVALPKIEKKITQF
;
A
#
# COMPACT_ATOMS: atom_id res chain seq x y z
N MET A 1 -27.57 -11.53 -14.10
CA MET A 1 -26.31 -11.07 -13.48
C MET A 1 -25.95 -9.82 -14.25
N ARG A 2 -25.85 -8.67 -13.57
CA ARG A 2 -25.56 -7.37 -14.24
C ARG A 2 -24.10 -7.34 -14.67
N ASP A 3 -23.80 -6.77 -15.81
CA ASP A 3 -22.41 -6.54 -16.21
C ASP A 3 -21.79 -5.42 -15.36
N LYS A 4 -20.47 -5.33 -15.33
CA LYS A 4 -19.75 -4.30 -14.58
C LYS A 4 -20.08 -2.89 -15.12
N SER A 5 -20.36 -2.77 -16.42
CA SER A 5 -20.84 -1.54 -17.05
C SER A 5 -22.20 -1.10 -16.50
N ASP A 6 -23.18 -2.01 -16.37
CA ASP A 6 -24.49 -1.72 -15.80
C ASP A 6 -24.40 -1.19 -14.35
N TRP A 7 -23.45 -1.71 -13.57
CA TRP A 7 -23.21 -1.26 -12.20
C TRP A 7 -22.59 0.14 -12.15
N GLN A 8 -21.70 0.46 -13.09
CA GLN A 8 -21.12 1.80 -13.21
C GLN A 8 -22.19 2.83 -13.57
N ASP A 9 -23.06 2.52 -14.52
CA ASP A 9 -24.16 3.42 -14.93
C ASP A 9 -25.10 3.71 -13.75
N LEU A 10 -25.48 2.68 -12.98
CA LEU A 10 -26.30 2.84 -11.77
C LEU A 10 -25.63 3.69 -10.68
N ALA A 11 -24.32 3.55 -10.50
CA ALA A 11 -23.58 4.38 -9.55
C ALA A 11 -23.46 5.82 -10.04
N SER A 12 -23.21 6.04 -11.34
CA SER A 12 -23.21 7.37 -11.94
C SER A 12 -24.57 8.07 -11.77
N ASP A 13 -25.67 7.34 -11.96
CA ASP A 13 -27.03 7.87 -11.73
C ASP A 13 -27.25 8.27 -10.26
N SER A 14 -26.82 7.44 -9.30
CA SER A 14 -26.91 7.69 -7.86
C SER A 14 -26.16 8.97 -7.42
N ILE A 15 -25.02 9.25 -8.04
CA ILE A 15 -24.26 10.48 -7.79
C ILE A 15 -24.87 11.68 -8.52
N SER A 16 -25.41 11.49 -9.73
CA SER A 16 -26.05 12.56 -10.50
C SER A 16 -27.27 13.16 -9.80
N GLU A 17 -28.09 12.34 -9.14
CA GLU A 17 -29.22 12.80 -8.32
C GLU A 17 -28.75 13.63 -7.11
N SER A 18 -27.63 13.22 -6.50
CA SER A 18 -26.99 13.95 -5.40
C SER A 18 -26.34 15.26 -5.88
N GLY A 19 -25.82 15.28 -7.12
CA GLY A 19 -25.26 16.45 -7.80
C GLY A 19 -26.31 17.50 -8.19
N ALA A 20 -27.52 17.07 -8.58
CA ALA A 20 -28.65 17.98 -8.86
C ALA A 20 -29.10 18.72 -7.59
N GLN A 21 -29.12 18.04 -6.45
CA GLN A 21 -29.38 18.66 -5.13
C GLN A 21 -28.26 19.63 -4.73
N PHE A 22 -27.01 19.34 -5.11
CA PHE A 22 -25.87 20.24 -4.89
C PHE A 22 -25.96 21.53 -5.73
N LEU A 23 -26.36 21.45 -7.00
CA LEU A 23 -26.59 22.65 -7.84
C LEU A 23 -27.69 23.56 -7.27
N LEU A 24 -28.76 22.98 -6.74
CA LEU A 24 -29.80 23.72 -6.00
C LEU A 24 -29.24 24.39 -4.74
N LEU A 25 -28.43 23.69 -3.95
CA LEU A 25 -27.74 24.22 -2.77
C LEU A 25 -26.76 25.36 -3.12
N MET A 26 -26.00 25.22 -4.21
CA MET A 26 -25.09 26.26 -4.71
C MET A 26 -25.83 27.51 -5.19
N SER A 27 -27.02 27.34 -5.79
CA SER A 27 -27.88 28.47 -6.17
C SER A 27 -28.44 29.21 -4.94
N MET A 28 -28.82 28.48 -3.89
CA MET A 28 -29.24 29.05 -2.60
C MET A 28 -28.11 29.76 -1.85
N VAL A 29 -26.90 29.16 -1.81
CA VAL A 29 -25.72 29.74 -1.17
C VAL A 29 -25.27 31.01 -1.88
N SER A 30 -25.31 31.02 -3.22
CA SER A 30 -25.05 32.23 -4.01
C SER A 30 -26.08 33.34 -3.73
N GLY A 31 -27.35 32.97 -3.51
CA GLY A 31 -28.41 33.88 -3.08
C GLY A 31 -28.28 34.38 -1.63
N MET A 32 -27.80 33.56 -0.70
CA MET A 32 -27.59 33.96 0.70
C MET A 32 -26.32 34.79 0.90
N ALA A 33 -25.26 34.52 0.14
CA ALA A 33 -24.05 35.34 0.14
C ALA A 33 -24.35 36.76 -0.35
N THR A 34 -25.28 36.95 -1.29
CA THR A 34 -25.74 38.29 -1.72
C THR A 34 -26.57 39.01 -0.66
N VAL A 35 -27.35 38.29 0.17
CA VAL A 35 -28.18 38.87 1.24
C VAL A 35 -27.36 39.18 2.51
N ALA A 36 -26.30 38.41 2.81
CA ALA A 36 -25.46 38.65 4.00
C ALA A 36 -24.59 39.92 3.91
N PHE A 37 -24.45 40.52 2.71
CA PHE A 37 -23.74 41.79 2.51
C PHE A 37 -24.43 43.02 3.13
N THR A 38 -25.66 42.89 3.66
CA THR A 38 -26.42 44.04 4.21
C THR A 38 -26.33 44.22 5.73
N GLY A 39 -25.58 43.39 6.48
CA GLY A 39 -25.68 43.35 7.95
C GLY A 39 -24.39 43.58 8.77
N SER A 40 -23.25 42.97 8.41
CA SER A 40 -21.93 43.29 8.99
C SER A 40 -20.81 42.60 8.20
N ILE A 41 -19.82 43.38 7.74
CA ILE A 41 -18.77 42.93 6.81
C ILE A 41 -17.93 41.75 7.35
N PRO A 42 -17.54 41.69 8.64
CA PRO A 42 -16.67 40.60 9.12
C PRO A 42 -17.37 39.23 9.20
N GLY A 43 -18.65 39.20 9.61
CA GLY A 43 -19.42 37.96 9.75
C GLY A 43 -19.79 37.33 8.40
N GLY A 44 -20.16 38.17 7.43
CA GLY A 44 -20.49 37.73 6.08
C GLY A 44 -19.31 37.07 5.35
N LEU A 45 -18.08 37.57 5.57
CA LEU A 45 -16.88 36.98 4.96
C LEU A 45 -16.51 35.62 5.55
N ILE A 46 -16.72 35.41 6.86
CA ILE A 46 -16.44 34.12 7.51
C ILE A 46 -17.43 33.06 7.04
N VAL A 47 -18.73 33.38 7.05
CA VAL A 47 -19.78 32.46 6.58
C VAL A 47 -19.62 32.19 5.08
N GLY A 48 -19.35 33.21 4.29
CA GLY A 48 -19.08 33.07 2.85
C GLY A 48 -17.86 32.18 2.57
N GLY A 49 -16.74 32.39 3.29
CA GLY A 49 -15.54 31.58 3.16
C GLY A 49 -15.76 30.11 3.54
N TRP A 50 -16.52 29.85 4.62
CA TRP A 50 -16.87 28.49 5.04
C TRP A 50 -17.78 27.78 4.02
N LEU A 51 -18.75 28.49 3.44
CA LEU A 51 -19.62 27.96 2.40
C LEU A 51 -18.87 27.63 1.10
N VAL A 52 -17.92 28.49 0.69
CA VAL A 52 -17.03 28.22 -0.45
C VAL A 52 -16.14 27.01 -0.18
N HIS A 53 -15.60 26.89 1.03
CA HIS A 53 -14.81 25.72 1.42
C HIS A 53 -15.62 24.42 1.36
N LEU A 54 -16.86 24.42 1.86
CA LEU A 54 -17.77 23.28 1.76
C LEU A 54 -18.10 22.92 0.30
N ALA A 55 -18.31 23.92 -0.56
CA ALA A 55 -18.57 23.72 -1.97
C ALA A 55 -17.38 23.08 -2.69
N ILE A 56 -16.16 23.54 -2.42
CA ILE A 56 -14.92 22.97 -2.96
C ILE A 56 -14.74 21.53 -2.49
N LYS A 57 -14.96 21.27 -1.20
CA LYS A 57 -14.84 19.93 -0.62
C LYS A 57 -15.81 18.95 -1.30
N ARG A 58 -17.09 19.32 -1.44
CA ARG A 58 -18.09 18.49 -2.12
C ARG A 58 -17.82 18.31 -3.61
N ALA A 59 -17.30 19.34 -4.30
CA ALA A 59 -16.91 19.23 -5.70
C ALA A 59 -15.75 18.23 -5.88
N SER A 60 -14.78 18.24 -4.96
CA SER A 60 -13.71 17.25 -4.95
C SER A 60 -14.24 15.83 -4.70
N GLU A 61 -15.15 15.66 -3.75
CA GLU A 61 -15.79 14.36 -3.45
C GLU A 61 -16.55 13.81 -4.67
N TYR A 62 -17.27 14.67 -5.41
CA TYR A 62 -17.96 14.31 -6.65
C TYR A 62 -16.99 13.82 -7.74
N VAL A 63 -15.93 14.60 -8.01
CA VAL A 63 -14.93 14.26 -9.03
C VAL A 63 -14.20 12.95 -8.67
N ASN A 64 -13.84 12.78 -7.40
CA ASN A 64 -13.19 11.55 -6.92
C ASN A 64 -14.10 10.34 -7.11
N SER A 65 -15.40 10.50 -6.85
CA SER A 65 -16.38 9.42 -6.99
C SER A 65 -16.62 9.05 -8.46
N GLU A 66 -16.65 9.99 -9.40
CA GLU A 66 -16.68 9.66 -10.84
C GLU A 66 -15.42 8.91 -11.29
N ILE A 67 -14.24 9.32 -10.81
CA ILE A 67 -12.98 8.62 -11.07
C ILE A 67 -13.01 7.20 -10.49
N ALA A 68 -13.55 7.02 -9.29
CA ALA A 68 -13.70 5.74 -8.63
C ALA A 68 -14.67 4.82 -9.39
N ILE A 69 -15.83 5.33 -9.82
CA ILE A 69 -16.79 4.59 -10.66
C ILE A 69 -16.15 4.19 -11.98
N ALA A 70 -15.44 5.09 -12.66
CA ALA A 70 -14.76 4.77 -13.92
C ALA A 70 -13.70 3.66 -13.76
N ARG A 71 -13.11 3.52 -12.57
CA ARG A 71 -12.20 2.43 -12.19
C ARG A 71 -12.92 1.15 -11.75
N GLY A 72 -14.24 1.17 -11.68
CA GLY A 72 -15.08 0.05 -11.28
C GLY A 72 -15.21 -0.10 -9.76
N LEU A 73 -14.88 0.92 -8.98
CA LEU A 73 -15.14 1.00 -7.54
C LEU A 73 -16.54 1.56 -7.34
N VAL A 74 -17.54 0.73 -7.56
CA VAL A 74 -18.96 1.11 -7.56
C VAL A 74 -19.62 1.14 -6.16
N PRO A 75 -19.35 0.20 -5.23
CA PRO A 75 -20.24 -0.03 -4.10
C PRO A 75 -20.32 1.13 -3.09
N HIS A 76 -19.30 2.00 -3.03
CA HIS A 76 -19.28 3.15 -2.12
C HIS A 76 -20.44 4.13 -2.28
N VAL A 77 -21.12 4.16 -3.44
CA VAL A 77 -22.28 5.03 -3.70
C VAL A 77 -23.60 4.29 -3.91
N LEU A 78 -23.57 2.96 -3.88
CA LEU A 78 -24.79 2.14 -3.96
C LEU A 78 -25.57 2.25 -2.65
N LYS A 79 -26.89 2.11 -2.75
CA LYS A 79 -27.83 2.21 -1.63
C LYS A 79 -28.85 1.07 -1.68
N GLY A 80 -29.35 0.68 -0.50
CA GLY A 80 -30.44 -0.27 -0.30
C GLY A 80 -30.26 -1.58 -1.07
N GLN A 81 -31.21 -1.89 -1.94
CA GLN A 81 -31.25 -3.16 -2.66
C GLN A 81 -30.14 -3.30 -3.71
N ASN A 82 -29.66 -2.21 -4.29
CA ASN A 82 -28.56 -2.25 -5.27
C ASN A 82 -27.24 -2.67 -4.62
N LEU A 83 -26.97 -2.19 -3.39
CA LEU A 83 -25.78 -2.60 -2.64
C LEU A 83 -25.85 -4.09 -2.27
N LYS A 84 -27.02 -4.57 -1.80
CA LYS A 84 -27.24 -5.98 -1.46
C LYS A 84 -27.14 -6.91 -2.67
N GLU A 85 -27.60 -6.47 -3.84
CA GLU A 85 -27.48 -7.23 -5.09
C GLU A 85 -26.03 -7.27 -5.59
N TYR A 86 -25.29 -6.17 -5.45
CA TYR A 86 -23.86 -6.12 -5.74
C TYR A 86 -23.06 -7.05 -4.83
N GLU A 87 -23.32 -6.98 -3.52
CA GLU A 87 -22.73 -7.85 -2.50
C GLU A 87 -23.01 -9.32 -2.80
N LYS A 88 -24.25 -9.67 -3.14
CA LYS A 88 -24.62 -11.06 -3.51
C LYS A 88 -23.90 -11.54 -4.77
N GLN A 89 -23.57 -10.63 -5.69
CA GLN A 89 -22.93 -10.97 -6.97
C GLN A 89 -21.42 -11.12 -6.84
N TYR A 90 -20.75 -10.26 -6.07
CA TYR A 90 -19.28 -10.20 -5.99
C TYR A 90 -18.71 -10.65 -4.64
N GLY A 91 -19.55 -10.83 -3.62
CA GLY A 91 -19.17 -11.19 -2.26
C GLY A 91 -18.95 -9.96 -1.37
N ILE A 92 -19.21 -10.13 -0.07
CA ILE A 92 -19.09 -9.07 0.93
C ILE A 92 -17.65 -8.55 1.06
N GLU A 93 -16.64 -9.40 0.95
CA GLU A 93 -15.22 -9.02 1.08
C GLU A 93 -14.76 -8.11 -0.07
N VAL A 94 -15.13 -8.44 -1.31
CA VAL A 94 -14.84 -7.62 -2.49
C VAL A 94 -15.57 -6.28 -2.38
N THR A 95 -16.82 -6.32 -1.94
CA THR A 95 -17.67 -5.13 -1.77
C THR A 95 -17.08 -4.19 -0.73
N ALA A 96 -16.69 -4.70 0.46
CA ALA A 96 -16.05 -3.92 1.52
C ALA A 96 -14.71 -3.33 1.07
N THR A 97 -13.86 -4.12 0.43
CA THR A 97 -12.55 -3.66 -0.08
C THR A 97 -12.70 -2.54 -1.10
N GLU A 98 -13.69 -2.63 -2.01
CA GLU A 98 -13.96 -1.59 -3.00
C GLU A 98 -14.53 -0.31 -2.35
N ILE A 99 -15.32 -0.42 -1.27
CA ILE A 99 -15.80 0.72 -0.50
C ILE A 99 -14.63 1.41 0.23
N GLU A 100 -13.76 0.66 0.91
CA GLU A 100 -12.58 1.19 1.60
C GLU A 100 -11.61 1.87 0.62
N THR A 101 -11.35 1.24 -0.52
CA THR A 101 -10.48 1.80 -1.56
C THR A 101 -11.04 3.12 -2.11
N ALA A 102 -12.37 3.22 -2.28
CA ALA A 102 -13.00 4.48 -2.69
C ALA A 102 -12.92 5.55 -1.58
N ALA A 103 -13.09 5.17 -0.31
CA ALA A 103 -12.93 6.07 0.83
C ALA A 103 -11.50 6.63 0.94
N GLU A 104 -10.49 5.81 0.71
CA GLU A 104 -9.07 6.21 0.67
C GLU A 104 -8.76 7.18 -0.48
N LEU A 105 -9.50 7.09 -1.59
CA LEU A 105 -9.44 8.06 -2.70
C LEU A 105 -10.17 9.38 -2.38
N GLY A 106 -10.69 9.54 -1.17
CA GLY A 106 -11.43 10.72 -0.74
C GLY A 106 -12.82 10.81 -1.36
N CYS A 107 -13.43 9.67 -1.69
CA CYS A 107 -14.82 9.61 -2.13
C CYS A 107 -15.76 9.61 -0.91
N SER A 108 -16.98 10.13 -1.09
CA SER A 108 -18.02 10.02 -0.07
C SER A 108 -18.61 8.61 -0.07
N VAL A 109 -18.71 7.98 1.09
CA VAL A 109 -19.33 6.66 1.27
C VAL A 109 -20.81 6.84 1.66
N SER A 110 -21.70 6.08 1.04
CA SER A 110 -23.13 6.07 1.38
C SER A 110 -23.35 5.50 2.78
N ALA A 111 -24.45 5.89 3.46
CA ALA A 111 -24.76 5.36 4.79
C ALA A 111 -24.89 3.83 4.78
N ASP A 112 -25.54 3.25 3.77
CA ASP A 112 -25.69 1.80 3.65
C ASP A 112 -24.34 1.08 3.39
N ALA A 113 -23.42 1.73 2.66
CA ALA A 113 -22.08 1.21 2.44
C ALA A 113 -21.21 1.34 3.71
N GLN A 114 -21.43 2.37 4.52
CA GLN A 114 -20.79 2.52 5.83
C GLN A 114 -21.32 1.46 6.80
N ASP A 115 -22.63 1.25 6.86
CA ASP A 115 -23.25 0.20 7.67
C ASP A 115 -22.73 -1.19 7.25
N LEU A 116 -22.49 -1.42 5.96
CA LEU A 116 -21.88 -2.66 5.47
C LEU A 116 -20.43 -2.82 5.92
N LEU A 117 -19.64 -1.74 6.02
CA LEU A 117 -18.29 -1.80 6.60
C LEU A 117 -18.33 -2.09 8.10
N ASP A 118 -19.31 -1.53 8.80
CA ASP A 118 -19.46 -1.68 10.24
C ASP A 118 -20.01 -3.08 10.62
N ASP A 119 -20.87 -3.67 9.77
CA ASP A 119 -21.45 -5.01 9.92
C ASP A 119 -20.66 -6.12 9.19
N ALA A 120 -19.69 -5.77 8.33
CA ALA A 120 -18.84 -6.75 7.68
C ALA A 120 -18.16 -7.58 8.76
N PRO A 121 -18.24 -8.93 8.71
CA PRO A 121 -17.51 -9.75 9.65
C PRO A 121 -16.05 -9.35 9.56
N MET A 122 -15.49 -8.89 10.68
CA MET A 122 -14.05 -8.75 10.83
C MET A 122 -13.42 -9.98 10.20
N PRO A 123 -12.33 -9.83 9.42
CA PRO A 123 -11.66 -10.95 8.80
C PRO A 123 -11.54 -12.08 9.80
N ALA A 124 -11.94 -13.29 9.39
CA ALA A 124 -11.99 -14.48 10.26
C ALA A 124 -10.78 -14.49 11.18
N ALA A 125 -11.03 -14.74 12.48
CA ALA A 125 -10.02 -14.65 13.54
C ALA A 125 -8.65 -15.13 13.01
N PRO A 126 -7.62 -14.25 13.01
CA PRO A 126 -6.39 -14.52 12.29
C PRO A 126 -5.86 -15.87 12.72
N ALA A 127 -5.41 -16.68 11.76
CA ALA A 127 -4.65 -17.86 12.11
C ALA A 127 -3.54 -17.40 13.08
N THR A 128 -3.54 -17.94 14.29
CA THR A 128 -2.55 -17.59 15.33
C THR A 128 -1.13 -17.96 14.91
N SER A 129 -1.00 -18.69 13.81
CA SER A 129 0.24 -19.08 13.17
C SER A 129 0.92 -17.89 12.47
N THR A 130 2.17 -17.65 12.83
CA THR A 130 3.07 -16.70 12.14
C THR A 130 3.89 -17.40 11.04
N GLU A 131 3.57 -18.65 10.67
CA GLU A 131 4.30 -19.44 9.67
C GLU A 131 4.34 -18.77 8.29
N TRP A 132 3.33 -17.95 7.97
CA TRP A 132 3.28 -17.16 6.74
C TRP A 132 4.53 -16.28 6.54
N THR A 133 5.21 -15.88 7.62
CA THR A 133 6.45 -15.08 7.57
C THR A 133 7.60 -15.82 6.88
N GLN A 134 7.58 -17.15 6.83
CA GLN A 134 8.57 -17.93 6.10
C GLN A 134 8.57 -17.65 4.59
N ASN A 135 7.43 -17.23 4.04
CA ASN A 135 7.35 -16.82 2.63
C ASN A 135 8.25 -15.59 2.35
N LEU A 136 8.42 -14.70 3.33
CA LEU A 136 9.26 -13.49 3.21
C LEU A 136 10.77 -13.81 3.18
N VAL A 137 11.18 -15.01 3.61
CA VAL A 137 12.61 -15.37 3.66
C VAL A 137 13.18 -15.57 2.27
N LYS A 138 12.47 -16.31 1.40
CA LYS A 138 12.97 -16.70 0.07
C LYS A 138 12.40 -15.85 -1.07
N GLN A 139 11.26 -15.18 -0.86
CA GLN A 139 10.59 -14.43 -1.91
C GLN A 139 10.89 -12.94 -1.81
N THR A 140 10.80 -12.28 -2.96
CA THR A 140 10.77 -10.81 -3.03
C THR A 140 9.40 -10.33 -2.58
N ALA A 141 9.35 -9.37 -1.66
CA ALA A 141 8.13 -9.00 -0.96
C ALA A 141 8.04 -7.50 -0.71
N LEU A 142 6.81 -7.01 -0.61
CA LEU A 142 6.48 -5.63 -0.21
C LEU A 142 5.79 -5.65 1.15
N ILE A 143 6.37 -4.98 2.14
CA ILE A 143 5.79 -4.70 3.44
C ILE A 143 5.35 -3.24 3.44
N TRP A 144 4.07 -2.97 3.68
CA TRP A 144 3.55 -1.61 3.61
C TRP A 144 2.45 -1.36 4.65
N GLY A 145 1.96 -0.12 4.71
CA GLY A 145 0.93 0.31 5.65
C GLY A 145 1.27 1.64 6.34
N ASN A 146 0.30 2.16 7.08
CA ASN A 146 0.43 3.47 7.73
C ASN A 146 1.54 3.49 8.80
N GLN A 147 1.95 4.71 9.19
CA GLN A 147 2.86 4.90 10.31
C GLN A 147 2.28 4.25 11.57
N GLY A 148 3.14 3.65 12.40
CA GLY A 148 2.72 2.92 13.59
C GLY A 148 2.20 1.50 13.34
N GLY A 149 1.96 1.07 12.09
CA GLY A 149 1.41 -0.27 11.79
C GLY A 149 2.33 -1.45 12.12
N GLY A 150 3.63 -1.22 12.35
CA GLY A 150 4.59 -2.26 12.72
C GLY A 150 5.49 -2.75 11.56
N LYS A 151 5.51 -2.05 10.43
CA LYS A 151 6.34 -2.38 9.25
C LYS A 151 7.82 -2.62 9.58
N SER A 152 8.50 -1.65 10.19
CA SER A 152 9.93 -1.77 10.51
C SER A 152 10.21 -2.83 11.58
N TRP A 153 9.22 -3.15 12.44
CA TRP A 153 9.33 -4.27 13.38
C TRP A 153 9.26 -5.62 12.65
N LEU A 154 8.33 -5.76 11.71
CA LEU A 154 8.25 -6.93 10.85
C LEU A 154 9.49 -7.07 9.96
N ALA A 155 10.00 -5.99 9.37
CA ALA A 155 11.20 -6.00 8.54
C ALA A 155 12.43 -6.51 9.32
N ARG A 156 12.59 -6.08 10.58
CA ARG A 156 13.63 -6.61 11.49
C ARG A 156 13.44 -8.10 11.76
N TYR A 157 12.22 -8.54 12.00
CA TYR A 157 11.95 -9.97 12.17
C TYR A 157 12.33 -10.77 10.92
N VAL A 158 12.02 -10.25 9.73
CA VAL A 158 12.41 -10.85 8.45
C VAL A 158 13.93 -10.88 8.26
N VAL A 159 14.65 -9.82 8.64
CA VAL A 159 16.13 -9.80 8.65
C VAL A 159 16.67 -10.93 9.51
N LYS A 160 16.13 -11.10 10.73
CA LYS A 160 16.52 -12.20 11.62
C LYS A 160 16.27 -13.55 10.97
N LEU A 161 15.08 -13.80 10.42
CA LEU A 161 14.76 -15.07 9.75
C LEU A 161 15.70 -15.35 8.56
N LYS A 162 16.03 -14.34 7.76
CA LYS A 162 16.97 -14.47 6.64
C LYS A 162 18.39 -14.77 7.12
N LYS A 163 18.85 -14.14 8.21
CA LYS A 163 20.14 -14.44 8.84
C LYS A 163 20.20 -15.86 9.38
N ASP A 164 19.17 -16.30 10.11
CA ASP A 164 19.04 -17.66 10.63
C ASP A 164 19.01 -18.70 9.48
N ALA A 165 18.48 -18.32 8.31
CA ALA A 165 18.50 -19.12 7.08
C ALA A 165 19.83 -19.04 6.28
N GLY A 166 20.86 -18.36 6.82
CA GLY A 166 22.20 -18.31 6.23
C GLY A 166 22.39 -17.26 5.12
N TYR A 167 21.48 -16.30 4.97
CA TYR A 167 21.64 -15.23 3.98
C TYR A 167 22.72 -14.23 4.42
N ARG A 168 23.48 -13.72 3.46
CA ARG A 168 24.16 -12.43 3.61
C ARG A 168 23.08 -11.34 3.50
N VAL A 169 22.76 -10.69 4.62
CA VAL A 169 21.69 -9.68 4.65
C VAL A 169 22.27 -8.27 4.63
N ILE A 170 21.75 -7.47 3.71
CA ILE A 170 22.13 -6.08 3.46
C ILE A 170 20.89 -5.22 3.67
N VAL A 171 21.01 -4.17 4.48
CA VAL A 171 19.93 -3.25 4.83
C VAL A 171 20.26 -1.84 4.34
N CYS A 172 19.38 -1.26 3.53
CA CYS A 172 19.40 0.14 3.14
C CYS A 172 18.30 0.85 3.93
N ASP A 173 18.68 1.67 4.91
CA ASP A 173 17.76 2.32 5.85
C ASP A 173 18.18 3.78 6.09
N PRO A 174 17.61 4.73 5.34
CA PRO A 174 18.00 6.14 5.41
C PRO A 174 17.61 6.82 6.73
N ASP A 175 16.64 6.27 7.47
CA ASP A 175 16.07 6.87 8.68
C ASP A 175 16.64 6.27 9.97
N SER A 176 17.83 5.67 9.88
CA SER A 176 18.44 4.90 10.96
C SER A 176 19.95 4.99 10.95
N ASN A 177 20.60 4.15 11.75
CA ASN A 177 22.06 4.12 11.86
C ASN A 177 22.58 2.71 12.15
N ARG A 178 23.89 2.54 12.05
CA ARG A 178 24.57 1.24 12.20
C ARG A 178 24.34 0.57 13.55
N SER A 179 24.09 1.35 14.61
CA SER A 179 23.86 0.80 15.95
C SER A 179 22.52 0.05 16.06
N GLU A 180 21.58 0.34 15.16
CA GLU A 180 20.28 -0.29 15.05
C GLU A 180 20.32 -1.61 14.27
N TRP A 181 21.42 -1.92 13.59
CA TRP A 181 21.54 -3.04 12.64
C TRP A 181 22.81 -3.87 12.87
N LYS A 182 23.14 -4.16 14.13
CA LYS A 182 24.36 -4.90 14.47
C LYS A 182 24.26 -6.36 14.00
N GLY A 183 25.30 -6.88 13.36
CA GLY A 183 25.36 -8.26 12.85
C GLY A 183 24.97 -8.40 11.37
N VAL A 184 24.54 -7.31 10.73
CA VAL A 184 24.25 -7.23 9.28
C VAL A 184 24.96 -6.03 8.65
N GLU A 185 25.07 -6.05 7.32
CA GLU A 185 25.53 -4.90 6.56
C GLU A 185 24.41 -3.87 6.48
N SER A 186 24.71 -2.60 6.78
CA SER A 186 23.73 -1.52 6.79
C SER A 186 24.29 -0.21 6.24
N TYR A 187 23.46 0.48 5.46
CA TYR A 187 23.77 1.72 4.76
C TYR A 187 22.67 2.76 4.99
N HIS A 188 23.06 4.01 5.27
CA HIS A 188 22.17 5.03 5.83
C HIS A 188 22.25 6.39 5.13
N THR A 189 23.26 6.62 4.29
CA THR A 189 23.33 7.83 3.46
C THR A 189 22.85 7.49 2.06
N TRP A 190 22.29 8.47 1.35
CA TRP A 190 21.81 8.24 -0.02
C TRP A 190 22.95 7.86 -0.96
N GLU A 191 24.14 8.44 -0.79
CA GLU A 191 25.34 8.08 -1.56
C GLU A 191 25.74 6.62 -1.34
N ASP A 192 25.78 6.15 -0.09
CA ASP A 192 26.14 4.77 0.23
C ASP A 192 25.06 3.78 -0.25
N ILE A 193 23.79 4.15 -0.10
CA ILE A 193 22.67 3.33 -0.57
C ILE A 193 22.68 3.22 -2.09
N GLU A 194 22.91 4.32 -2.82
CA GLU A 194 23.03 4.31 -4.28
C GLU A 194 24.21 3.41 -4.73
N ALA A 195 25.36 3.52 -4.08
CA ALA A 195 26.51 2.65 -4.34
C ALA A 195 26.17 1.17 -4.09
N GLN A 196 25.43 0.88 -3.00
CA GLN A 196 25.03 -0.49 -2.69
C GLN A 196 24.00 -1.05 -3.66
N ILE A 197 23.06 -0.23 -4.15
CA ILE A 197 22.12 -0.61 -5.21
C ILE A 197 22.88 -0.98 -6.49
N ARG A 198 23.92 -0.21 -6.84
CA ARG A 198 24.80 -0.53 -7.98
C ARG A 198 25.45 -1.89 -7.83
N LEU A 199 26.08 -2.15 -6.68
CA LEU A 199 26.71 -3.44 -6.39
C LEU A 199 25.72 -4.61 -6.44
N TYR A 200 24.49 -4.39 -5.94
CA TYR A 200 23.44 -5.41 -6.01
C TYR A 200 23.02 -5.70 -7.46
N VAL A 201 22.83 -4.67 -8.29
CA VAL A 201 22.47 -4.83 -9.70
C VAL A 201 23.57 -5.57 -10.46
N ASP A 202 24.82 -5.16 -10.28
CA ASP A 202 25.97 -5.76 -10.95
C ASP A 202 26.11 -7.25 -10.59
N GLU A 203 25.97 -7.60 -9.31
CA GLU A 203 26.00 -9.00 -8.85
C GLU A 203 24.83 -9.82 -9.40
N LEU A 204 23.62 -9.24 -9.45
CA LEU A 204 22.45 -9.91 -10.00
C LEU A 204 22.63 -10.21 -11.49
N GLU A 205 23.13 -9.25 -12.28
CA GLU A 205 23.43 -9.44 -13.69
C GLU A 205 24.54 -10.46 -13.91
N ARG A 206 25.62 -10.40 -13.11
CA ARG A 206 26.69 -11.38 -13.14
C ARG A 206 26.17 -12.80 -12.91
N ARG A 207 25.35 -13.00 -11.87
CA ARG A 207 24.74 -14.32 -11.59
C ARG A 207 23.82 -14.79 -12.72
N LEU A 208 23.03 -13.90 -13.32
CA LEU A 208 22.20 -14.28 -14.46
C LEU A 208 23.02 -14.66 -15.69
N ALA A 209 24.11 -13.94 -15.97
CA ALA A 209 25.04 -14.28 -17.04
C ALA A 209 25.74 -15.63 -16.76
N ASP A 210 26.18 -15.86 -15.52
CA ASP A 210 26.77 -17.13 -15.09
C ASP A 210 25.81 -18.30 -15.30
N LEU A 211 24.54 -18.16 -14.90
CA LEU A 211 23.51 -19.18 -15.11
C LEU A 211 23.28 -19.46 -16.60
N ASN A 212 23.16 -18.41 -17.42
CA ASN A 212 22.90 -18.55 -18.86
C ASN A 212 24.06 -19.24 -19.60
N ASN A 213 25.29 -19.09 -19.10
CA ASN A 213 26.49 -19.69 -19.68
C ASN A 213 26.88 -21.02 -18.99
N SER A 214 26.09 -21.52 -18.05
CA SER A 214 26.39 -22.74 -17.30
C SER A 214 25.83 -23.99 -17.98
N ASP A 215 26.60 -25.07 -17.98
CA ASP A 215 26.10 -26.41 -18.36
C ASP A 215 25.38 -27.13 -17.20
N LYS A 216 25.24 -26.48 -16.04
CA LYS A 216 24.56 -27.03 -14.85
C LYS A 216 23.06 -26.80 -14.92
N SER A 217 22.29 -27.67 -14.29
CA SER A 217 20.88 -27.37 -13.98
C SER A 217 20.77 -26.17 -13.01
N GLU A 218 19.61 -25.51 -12.98
CA GLU A 218 19.37 -24.37 -12.08
C GLU A 218 19.63 -24.74 -10.60
N ASP A 219 19.23 -25.93 -10.16
CA ASP A 219 19.39 -26.37 -8.77
C ASP A 219 20.86 -26.65 -8.42
N GLU A 220 21.62 -27.29 -9.32
CA GLU A 220 23.05 -27.53 -9.14
C GLU A 220 23.86 -26.22 -9.13
N TRP A 221 23.47 -25.28 -10.00
CA TRP A 221 24.08 -23.95 -10.02
C TRP A 221 23.78 -23.19 -8.72
N ARG A 222 22.52 -23.21 -8.27
CA ARG A 222 22.08 -22.55 -7.02
C ARG A 222 22.74 -23.13 -5.77
N ALA A 223 23.01 -24.44 -5.72
CA ALA A 223 23.68 -25.08 -4.59
C ALA A 223 25.09 -24.51 -4.32
N GLY A 224 25.73 -23.91 -5.32
CA GLY A 224 27.04 -23.27 -5.19
C GLY A 224 26.99 -21.79 -4.80
N LEU A 225 25.81 -21.18 -4.65
CA LEU A 225 25.67 -19.75 -4.39
C LEU A 225 25.51 -19.46 -2.90
N GLN A 226 26.18 -18.39 -2.46
CA GLN A 226 25.82 -17.72 -1.20
C GLN A 226 24.58 -16.84 -1.44
N PRO A 227 23.43 -17.11 -0.79
CA PRO A 227 22.25 -16.27 -0.90
C PRO A 227 22.49 -14.87 -0.32
N ILE A 228 21.96 -13.85 -1.01
CA ILE A 228 22.05 -12.44 -0.60
C ILE A 228 20.64 -11.92 -0.44
N ALA A 229 20.30 -11.25 0.66
CA ALA A 229 19.02 -10.57 0.78
C ALA A 229 19.25 -9.07 0.91
N LEU A 230 18.49 -8.29 0.15
CA LEU A 230 18.46 -6.85 0.25
C LEU A 230 17.16 -6.41 0.90
N ILE A 231 17.26 -5.57 1.93
CA ILE A 231 16.13 -4.93 2.60
C ILE A 231 16.23 -3.44 2.33
N THR A 232 15.15 -2.86 1.86
CA THR A 232 15.03 -1.44 1.55
C THR A 232 13.96 -0.84 2.45
N GLU A 233 14.39 -0.17 3.52
CA GLU A 233 13.50 0.62 4.37
C GLU A 233 13.21 1.98 3.71
N GLU A 234 12.02 2.49 3.97
CA GLU A 234 11.54 3.79 3.47
C GLU A 234 11.64 3.96 1.94
N ALA A 235 11.29 2.92 1.19
CA ALA A 235 11.51 2.88 -0.25
C ALA A 235 10.74 3.94 -1.05
N THR A 236 9.70 4.51 -0.45
CA THR A 236 8.90 5.63 -0.94
C THR A 236 9.74 6.86 -1.32
N THR A 237 10.86 7.08 -0.64
CA THR A 237 11.67 8.28 -0.79
C THR A 237 12.86 8.10 -1.74
N TYR A 238 13.22 6.86 -2.12
CA TYR A 238 14.34 6.62 -3.03
C TYR A 238 14.18 7.31 -4.39
N GLY A 239 12.95 7.35 -4.90
CA GLY A 239 12.62 7.99 -6.17
C GLY A 239 12.96 9.48 -6.17
N ASP A 240 13.01 10.11 -4.99
CA ASP A 240 13.34 11.52 -4.84
C ASP A 240 14.85 11.73 -4.63
N PHE A 241 15.47 10.95 -3.75
CA PHE A 241 16.84 11.23 -3.26
C PHE A 241 17.97 10.52 -4.01
N ILE A 242 17.73 9.37 -4.66
CA ILE A 242 18.78 8.71 -5.46
C ILE A 242 19.01 9.51 -6.75
N LYS A 243 20.26 9.85 -7.04
CA LYS A 243 20.62 10.74 -8.16
C LYS A 243 20.58 9.99 -9.49
N ASP A 244 21.10 8.78 -9.51
CA ASP A 244 21.13 7.93 -10.71
C ASP A 244 19.76 7.26 -10.95
N LYS A 245 18.85 7.98 -11.63
CA LYS A 245 17.50 7.49 -11.94
C LYS A 245 17.51 6.28 -12.89
N ALA A 246 18.53 6.15 -13.74
CA ALA A 246 18.66 5.02 -14.66
C ALA A 246 19.05 3.74 -13.92
N LEU A 247 19.98 3.83 -12.97
CA LEU A 247 20.24 2.76 -12.00
C LEU A 247 18.98 2.45 -11.20
N LEU A 248 18.29 3.50 -10.74
CA LEU A 248 16.95 3.51 -10.15
C LEU A 248 16.01 2.48 -10.80
N GLU A 249 15.73 2.78 -12.05
CA GLU A 249 14.83 2.05 -12.91
C GLU A 249 15.30 0.62 -13.19
N LYS A 250 16.59 0.45 -13.48
CA LYS A 250 17.21 -0.86 -13.74
C LYS A 250 17.10 -1.76 -12.51
N PHE A 251 17.39 -1.22 -11.33
CA PHE A 251 17.29 -1.92 -10.06
C PHE A 251 15.87 -2.43 -9.81
N GLY A 252 14.85 -1.56 -9.85
CA GLY A 252 13.49 -2.00 -9.59
C GLY A 252 13.00 -3.04 -10.60
N LYS A 253 13.32 -2.88 -11.89
CA LYS A 253 12.97 -3.89 -12.91
C LYS A 253 13.64 -5.23 -12.64
N LEU A 254 14.95 -5.26 -12.41
CA LEU A 254 15.70 -6.51 -12.22
C LEU A 254 15.41 -7.17 -10.86
N ALA A 255 15.48 -6.40 -9.77
CA ALA A 255 15.29 -6.91 -8.43
C ALA A 255 13.89 -7.47 -8.21
N LEU A 256 12.86 -6.88 -8.81
CA LEU A 256 11.48 -7.38 -8.66
C LEU A 256 11.14 -8.53 -9.61
N THR A 257 11.81 -8.66 -10.77
CA THR A 257 11.46 -9.68 -11.79
C THR A 257 12.43 -10.87 -11.88
N LYS A 258 13.71 -10.66 -11.57
CA LYS A 258 14.78 -11.64 -11.84
C LYS A 258 15.54 -12.11 -10.61
N SER A 259 15.27 -11.58 -9.42
CA SER A 259 16.01 -11.90 -8.18
C SER A 259 15.83 -13.34 -7.65
N ARG A 260 14.75 -14.02 -8.04
CA ARG A 260 14.42 -15.37 -7.53
C ARG A 260 15.49 -16.42 -7.87
N LYS A 261 15.84 -16.57 -9.16
CA LYS A 261 16.79 -17.61 -9.60
C LYS A 261 18.20 -17.38 -9.03
N PRO A 262 18.75 -16.15 -9.04
CA PRO A 262 20.04 -15.83 -8.43
C PRO A 262 20.09 -15.90 -6.90
N MET A 263 18.99 -16.24 -6.22
CA MET A 263 18.87 -16.27 -4.76
C MET A 263 19.18 -14.91 -4.12
N MET A 264 18.62 -13.85 -4.70
CA MET A 264 18.83 -12.46 -4.29
C MET A 264 17.54 -11.74 -3.85
N PRO A 265 16.66 -12.31 -3.01
CA PRO A 265 15.35 -11.72 -2.73
C PRO A 265 15.43 -10.30 -2.15
N LEU A 266 14.52 -9.44 -2.62
CA LEU A 266 14.37 -8.06 -2.17
C LEU A 266 13.17 -7.93 -1.22
N THR A 267 13.32 -7.28 -0.08
CA THR A 267 12.20 -6.88 0.78
C THR A 267 12.09 -5.36 0.77
N VAL A 268 10.98 -4.87 0.22
CA VAL A 268 10.66 -3.44 0.16
C VAL A 268 9.77 -3.07 1.33
N VAL A 269 10.12 -2.02 2.07
CA VAL A 269 9.29 -1.46 3.13
C VAL A 269 8.87 -0.05 2.73
N ALA A 270 7.57 0.21 2.71
CA ALA A 270 7.02 1.48 2.21
C ALA A 270 5.78 1.94 3.01
N HIS A 271 5.36 3.20 2.82
CA HIS A 271 4.14 3.70 3.45
C HIS A 271 2.84 3.24 2.78
N ASN A 272 2.86 2.99 1.47
CA ASN A 272 1.70 2.49 0.74
C ASN A 272 2.16 1.47 -0.33
N ASN A 273 1.22 0.93 -1.11
CA ASN A 273 1.48 -0.08 -2.16
C ASN A 273 1.38 0.48 -3.58
N THR A 274 1.34 1.80 -3.74
CA THR A 274 1.24 2.41 -5.08
C THR A 274 2.55 2.28 -5.85
N GLN A 275 2.47 2.52 -7.15
CA GLN A 275 3.63 2.50 -8.05
C GLN A 275 4.74 3.47 -7.63
N LEU A 276 4.40 4.60 -7.00
CA LEU A 276 5.37 5.55 -6.45
C LEU A 276 6.24 4.90 -5.35
N CYS A 277 5.69 3.94 -4.61
CA CYS A 277 6.40 3.24 -3.52
C CYS A 277 7.47 2.26 -3.98
N LEU A 278 7.49 1.90 -5.26
CA LEU A 278 8.49 1.00 -5.83
C LEU A 278 9.45 1.80 -6.69
N PHE A 279 10.16 2.71 -6.03
CA PHE A 279 11.25 3.49 -6.59
C PHE A 279 10.81 4.51 -7.67
N GLY A 280 9.51 4.83 -7.77
CA GLY A 280 8.97 5.78 -8.76
C GLY A 280 8.95 5.26 -10.21
N ILE A 281 9.07 3.95 -10.44
CA ILE A 281 9.29 3.39 -11.78
C ILE A 281 7.98 3.19 -12.55
N LYS A 282 7.95 3.65 -13.81
CA LYS A 282 6.81 3.45 -14.72
C LYS A 282 6.66 1.98 -15.17
N GLY A 283 5.44 1.45 -15.21
CA GLY A 283 5.10 0.14 -15.80
C GLY A 283 5.21 -1.08 -14.87
N LEU A 284 5.47 -0.90 -13.57
CA LEU A 284 5.59 -2.02 -12.63
C LEU A 284 4.28 -2.45 -11.97
N PHE A 285 3.19 -1.67 -12.11
CA PHE A 285 1.91 -1.88 -11.41
C PHE A 285 1.40 -3.34 -11.42
N ASN A 286 1.35 -3.96 -12.60
CA ASN A 286 0.90 -5.35 -12.74
C ASN A 286 1.80 -6.35 -12.01
N LEU A 287 3.09 -6.05 -11.89
CA LEU A 287 4.01 -6.90 -11.15
C LEU A 287 3.85 -6.75 -9.65
N VAL A 288 3.67 -5.51 -9.16
CA VAL A 288 3.34 -5.23 -7.75
C VAL A 288 2.08 -5.97 -7.36
N SER A 289 1.06 -5.92 -8.21
CA SER A 289 -0.23 -6.54 -7.90
C SER A 289 -0.15 -8.05 -7.70
N LYS A 290 0.89 -8.72 -8.23
CA LYS A 290 1.05 -10.18 -8.19
C LYS A 290 2.11 -10.66 -7.21
N MET A 291 2.96 -9.77 -6.68
CA MET A 291 4.01 -10.15 -5.74
C MET A 291 3.47 -10.42 -4.34
N LEU A 292 4.29 -11.06 -3.49
CA LEU A 292 4.00 -11.20 -2.07
C LEU A 292 3.91 -9.83 -1.40
N GLN A 293 2.77 -9.53 -0.79
CA GLN A 293 2.56 -8.28 -0.06
C GLN A 293 2.10 -8.53 1.37
N VAL A 294 2.47 -7.61 2.26
CA VAL A 294 2.02 -7.58 3.66
C VAL A 294 1.60 -6.17 3.99
N GLN A 295 0.33 -5.97 4.30
CA GLN A 295 -0.20 -4.71 4.81
C GLN A 295 -0.27 -4.77 6.33
N CYS A 296 0.62 -4.05 7.00
CA CYS A 296 0.59 -3.91 8.45
C CYS A 296 -0.49 -2.92 8.87
N LEU A 297 -1.40 -3.35 9.75
CA LEU A 297 -2.55 -2.55 10.16
C LEU A 297 -2.20 -1.66 11.37
N ALA A 298 -2.67 -0.41 11.30
CA ALA A 298 -2.50 0.59 12.34
C ALA A 298 -3.86 1.09 12.81
N GLN A 299 -3.95 1.43 14.09
CA GLN A 299 -5.09 2.10 14.69
C GLN A 299 -4.61 3.32 15.49
N VAL A 300 -5.49 4.27 15.77
CA VAL A 300 -5.19 5.36 16.70
C VAL A 300 -5.45 4.86 18.11
N ASP A 301 -4.44 4.95 18.98
CA ASP A 301 -4.63 4.66 20.40
C ASP A 301 -5.50 5.76 21.02
N PRO A 302 -6.69 5.45 21.57
CA PRO A 302 -7.65 6.46 22.02
C PRO A 302 -7.14 7.27 23.22
N ALA A 303 -6.16 6.76 23.98
CA ALA A 303 -5.60 7.45 25.13
C ALA A 303 -4.48 8.42 24.72
N THR A 304 -3.66 8.05 23.75
CA THR A 304 -2.48 8.86 23.36
C THR A 304 -2.68 9.66 22.07
N LEU A 305 -3.74 9.34 21.31
CA LEU A 305 -4.01 9.84 19.96
C LEU A 305 -2.86 9.59 18.97
N GLN A 306 -1.95 8.66 19.29
CA GLN A 306 -0.84 8.28 18.43
C GLN A 306 -1.17 7.02 17.62
N PRO A 307 -0.64 6.89 16.39
CA PRO A 307 -0.74 5.65 15.64
C PRO A 307 -0.03 4.50 16.37
N ARG A 308 -0.71 3.35 16.46
CA ARG A 308 -0.22 2.13 17.11
C ARG A 308 -0.57 0.92 16.26
N SER A 309 0.31 -0.09 16.27
CA SER A 309 0.05 -1.35 15.58
C SER A 309 -1.11 -2.09 16.24
N THR A 310 -1.98 -2.69 15.43
CA THR A 310 -3.03 -3.59 15.91
C THR A 310 -2.48 -4.97 16.27
N GLY A 311 -1.22 -5.27 15.91
CA GLY A 311 -0.66 -6.62 15.97
C GLY A 311 -1.17 -7.54 14.85
N GLN A 312 -1.87 -6.99 13.86
CA GLN A 312 -2.44 -7.72 12.73
C GLN A 312 -1.91 -7.19 11.40
N ALA A 313 -1.97 -8.03 10.39
CA ALA A 313 -1.66 -7.67 9.01
C ALA A 313 -2.58 -8.42 8.04
N LEU A 314 -2.62 -7.95 6.80
CA LEU A 314 -3.16 -8.70 5.67
C LEU A 314 -1.99 -9.20 4.83
N VAL A 315 -1.97 -10.48 4.46
CA VAL A 315 -0.96 -11.05 3.56
C VAL A 315 -1.58 -11.44 2.24
N LYS A 316 -0.96 -11.01 1.15
CA LYS A 316 -1.28 -11.45 -0.21
C LYS A 316 -0.15 -12.35 -0.69
N LEU A 317 -0.44 -13.63 -0.89
CA LEU A 317 0.55 -14.58 -1.37
C LEU A 317 0.80 -14.41 -2.88
N ASP A 318 2.01 -14.78 -3.33
CA ASP A 318 2.38 -14.74 -4.75
C ASP A 318 1.34 -15.48 -5.61
N SER A 319 0.90 -14.82 -6.68
CA SER A 319 -0.08 -15.35 -7.64
C SER A 319 -1.50 -15.60 -7.08
N SER A 320 -1.78 -15.21 -5.83
CA SER A 320 -3.14 -15.07 -5.30
C SER A 320 -3.60 -13.63 -5.38
N ASN A 321 -4.90 -13.40 -5.60
CA ASN A 321 -5.52 -12.08 -5.44
C ASN A 321 -6.19 -11.88 -4.08
N GLU A 322 -6.22 -12.94 -3.26
CA GLU A 322 -6.84 -12.95 -1.95
C GLU A 322 -5.90 -12.35 -0.89
N TRP A 323 -6.48 -11.56 0.01
CA TRP A 323 -5.80 -11.03 1.19
C TRP A 323 -6.23 -11.84 2.41
N LEU A 324 -5.26 -12.47 3.06
CA LEU A 324 -5.49 -13.31 4.21
C LEU A 324 -5.18 -12.54 5.50
N PRO A 325 -6.10 -12.47 6.48
CA PRO A 325 -5.81 -11.87 7.77
C PRO A 325 -4.85 -12.74 8.57
N VAL A 326 -3.81 -12.11 9.11
CA VAL A 326 -2.76 -12.80 9.86
C VAL A 326 -2.34 -12.01 11.10
N ALA A 327 -1.86 -12.72 12.10
CA ALA A 327 -1.19 -12.11 13.24
C ALA A 327 0.25 -11.72 12.87
N LEU A 328 0.68 -10.54 13.31
CA LEU A 328 2.08 -10.17 13.29
C LEU A 328 2.84 -10.93 14.40
N PRO A 329 4.12 -11.28 14.17
CA PRO A 329 4.97 -11.83 15.21
C PRO A 329 5.01 -10.93 16.45
N LYS A 330 4.86 -11.52 17.64
CA LYS A 330 5.04 -10.80 18.90
C LYS A 330 6.53 -10.57 19.13
N ILE A 331 6.94 -9.31 19.09
CA ILE A 331 8.32 -8.89 19.31
C ILE A 331 8.31 -7.96 20.53
N GLU A 332 8.84 -8.43 21.66
CA GLU A 332 8.80 -7.70 22.93
C GLU A 332 9.76 -6.51 22.95
N LYS A 333 10.86 -6.60 22.20
CA LYS A 333 11.92 -5.59 22.15
C LYS A 333 12.42 -5.43 20.73
N LYS A 334 12.72 -4.19 20.35
CA LYS A 334 13.27 -3.88 19.02
C LYS A 334 14.53 -4.73 18.80
N ILE A 335 14.54 -5.53 17.73
CA ILE A 335 15.69 -6.35 17.37
C ILE A 335 16.75 -5.42 16.79
N THR A 336 17.89 -5.31 17.46
CA THR A 336 19.04 -4.50 17.00
C THR A 336 20.32 -5.34 16.85
N GLN A 337 20.29 -6.61 17.26
CA GLN A 337 21.34 -7.60 17.08
C GLN A 337 20.79 -8.79 16.29
N PHE A 338 21.43 -9.12 15.17
CA PHE A 338 20.97 -10.07 14.15
C PHE A 338 22.02 -11.14 13.86
#